data_AF-A0A9Q4FU29-F1
#
_entry.id   AF-A0A9Q4FU29-F1
#
_cell.length_a   1.000
_cell.length_b   1.000
_cell.length_c   1.000
_cell.angle_alpha   90.00
_cell.angle_beta   90.00
_cell.angle_gamma   90.00
#
_symmetry.space_group_name_H-M   'P 1'
#
loop_
_entity.id
_entity.type
_entity.pdbx_description
1 polymer ?
#
loop_
_entity_poly.entity_id
_entity_poly.type
_entity_poly.pdbx_seq_one_letter_code
_entity_poly.pdbx_strand_id
1 'polypeptide(L)' 'MLLRILIFIVLGLLIYFGVRRIWKDWSGKFNADAEEAKRLARERDRAERQRPDVIELKRDDDGTFRPRDKDDADKRH' A
#
# COMPACT_ATOMS: atom_id res chain seq x y z
N MET A 1 0.66 38.58 -36.33
CA MET A 1 0.06 38.20 -35.03
C MET A 1 0.06 36.69 -34.80
N LEU A 2 -0.40 35.87 -35.75
CA LEU A 2 -0.41 34.39 -35.62
C LEU A 2 0.96 33.74 -35.32
N LEU A 3 2.05 34.17 -35.98
CA LEU A 3 3.37 33.57 -35.76
C LEU A 3 3.84 33.71 -34.30
N ARG A 4 3.58 34.86 -33.67
CA ARG A 4 3.92 35.11 -32.26
C ARG A 4 3.14 34.17 -31.34
N ILE A 5 1.85 33.93 -31.64
CA ILE A 5 0.99 33.01 -30.89
C ILE A 5 1.49 31.56 -31.01
N LEU A 6 1.86 31.12 -32.21
CA LEU A 6 2.44 29.79 -32.43
C LEU A 6 3.73 29.58 -31.63
N ILE A 7 4.60 30.58 -31.57
CA ILE A 7 5.83 30.51 -30.78
C ILE A 7 5.53 30.32 -29.29
N PHE A 8 4.57 31.07 -28.74
CA PHE A 8 4.17 30.91 -27.34
C PHE A 8 3.53 29.55 -27.05
N ILE A 9 2.75 29.00 -27.98
CA ILE A 9 2.17 27.66 -27.84
C ILE A 9 3.28 26.60 -27.80
N VAL A 10 4.24 26.66 -28.72
CA VAL A 10 5.36 25.71 -28.76
C VAL A 10 6.23 25.82 -27.50
N LEU A 11 6.51 27.04 -27.04
CA LEU A 11 7.26 27.28 -25.82
C LEU A 11 6.52 26.73 -24.59
N GLY A 12 5.21 26.97 -24.50
CA GLY A 12 4.36 26.45 -23.43
C GLY A 12 4.31 24.93 -23.43
N LEU A 13 4.22 24.29 -24.61
CA LEU A 13 4.28 22.84 -24.74
C LEU A 13 5.63 22.28 -24.28
N LEU A 14 6.75 22.89 -24.67
CA LEU A 14 8.09 22.46 -24.22
C LEU A 14 8.21 22.49 -22.69
N ILE A 15 7.74 23.58 -22.06
CA ILE A 15 7.74 23.70 -20.60
C ILE A 15 6.81 22.67 -19.97
N TYR A 16 5.59 22.50 -20.49
CA TYR A 16 4.62 21.53 -20.00
C TYR A 16 5.14 20.09 -20.09
N PHE A 17 5.73 19.70 -21.22
CA PHE A 17 6.31 18.37 -21.40
C PHE A 17 7.49 18.14 -20.46
N GLY A 18 8.35 19.15 -20.25
CA GLY A 18 9.45 19.09 -19.29
C GLY A 18 8.97 18.87 -17.85
N VAL A 19 8.02 19.69 -17.39
CA VAL A 19 7.43 19.57 -16.05
C VAL A 19 6.68 18.24 -15.90
N ARG A 20 5.87 17.85 -16.88
CA ARG A 20 5.10 16.59 -16.87
C ARG A 20 6.01 15.36 -16.78
N ARG A 21 7.16 15.37 -17.46
CA ARG A 21 8.15 14.28 -17.39
C ARG A 21 8.67 14.12 -15.96
N ILE A 22 9.08 15.22 -15.35
CA ILE A 22 9.60 15.23 -13.97
C ILE A 22 8.51 14.77 -13.00
N TRP A 23 7.29 15.28 -13.13
CA TRP A 23 6.16 14.87 -12.30
C TRP A 23 5.85 13.36 -12.40
N LYS A 24 5.92 12.79 -13.61
CA LYS A 24 5.66 11.35 -13.79
C LYS A 24 6.72 10.50 -13.09
N ASP A 25 8.00 10.88 -13.17
CA ASP A 25 9.09 10.19 -12.47
C ASP A 25 8.94 10.29 -10.95
N TRP A 26 8.51 11.43 -10.43
CA TRP A 26 8.27 11.62 -9.00
C TRP A 26 7.10 10.76 -8.51
N SER A 27 6.01 10.66 -9.28
CA SER A 27 4.87 9.79 -8.95
C SER A 27 5.23 8.29 -8.98
N GLY A 28 6.19 7.90 -9.82
CA GLY A 28 6.65 6.52 -9.92
C GLY A 28 7.39 6.05 -8.67
N LYS A 29 8.25 6.91 -8.10
CA LYS A 29 8.97 6.63 -6.85
C LYS A 29 8.01 6.42 -5.67
N PHE A 30 7.02 7.29 -5.51
CA PHE A 30 6.06 7.15 -4.40
C PHE A 30 5.19 5.89 -4.49
N ASN A 31 4.81 5.46 -5.70
CA ASN A 31 4.05 4.21 -5.86
C ASN A 31 4.92 2.98 -5.59
N ALA A 32 6.19 2.98 -5.98
CA ALA A 32 7.13 1.92 -5.65
C ALA A 32 7.33 1.80 -4.13
N ASP A 33 7.60 2.91 -3.45
CA ASP A 33 7.78 2.94 -2.00
C ASP A 33 6.51 2.53 -1.24
N ALA A 34 5.32 2.90 -1.75
CA ALA A 34 4.04 2.52 -1.15
C ALA A 34 3.70 1.03 -1.34
N GLU A 35 4.06 0.44 -2.49
CA GLU A 35 3.89 -1.00 -2.70
C GLU A 35 4.90 -1.81 -1.87
N GLU A 36 6.15 -1.38 -1.78
CA GLU A 36 7.17 -2.01 -0.95
C GLU A 36 6.79 -1.95 0.55
N ALA A 37 6.33 -0.81 1.05
CA ALA A 37 5.86 -0.66 2.43
C ALA A 37 4.67 -1.59 2.75
N LYS A 38 3.73 -1.75 1.81
CA LYS A 38 2.59 -2.68 1.97
C LYS A 38 3.04 -4.14 1.99
N ARG A 39 4.05 -4.52 1.19
CA ARG A 39 4.60 -5.88 1.20
C ARG A 39 5.32 -6.18 2.51
N LEU A 40 6.16 -5.25 2.97
CA LEU A 40 6.92 -5.36 4.23
C LEU A 40 5.99 -5.51 5.45
N ALA A 41 4.89 -4.76 5.48
CA ALA A 41 3.89 -4.87 6.55
C ALA A 41 3.20 -6.24 6.59
N ARG A 42 2.80 -6.79 5.43
CA ARG A 42 2.17 -8.11 5.35
C ARG A 42 3.10 -9.26 5.72
N GLU A 43 4.41 -9.08 5.53
CA GLU A 43 5.40 -10.08 5.95
C GLU A 43 5.61 -10.06 7.46
N ARG A 44 5.66 -8.88 8.09
CA ARG A 44 5.73 -8.76 9.55
C ARG A 44 4.48 -9.31 10.24
N ASP A 45 3.30 -8.95 9.77
CA ASP A 45 2.04 -9.45 10.35
C ASP A 45 1.95 -10.98 10.28
N ARG A 46 2.45 -11.60 9.19
CA ARG A 46 2.48 -13.07 9.07
C ARG A 46 3.50 -13.71 10.01
N ALA A 47 4.65 -13.08 10.22
CA ALA A 47 5.67 -13.56 11.16
C ALA A 47 5.21 -13.43 12.62
N GLU A 48 4.45 -12.39 12.96
CA GLU A 48 3.90 -12.20 14.31
C GLU A 48 2.78 -13.20 14.63
N ARG A 49 1.90 -13.52 13.68
CA ARG A 49 0.87 -14.55 13.87
C ARG A 49 1.41 -15.98 14.03
N GLN A 50 2.63 -16.24 13.57
CA GLN A 50 3.29 -17.53 13.76
C GLN A 50 3.96 -17.65 15.13
N ARG A 51 3.99 -16.58 15.93
CA ARG A 51 4.57 -16.65 17.27
C ARG A 51 3.63 -17.45 18.18
N PRO A 52 4.15 -18.47 18.88
CA PRO A 52 3.35 -19.33 19.77
C PRO A 52 2.77 -18.58 20.97
N ASP A 53 3.25 -17.36 21.24
CA ASP A 53 2.78 -16.50 22.33
C ASP A 53 1.53 -15.68 21.96
N VAL A 54 1.12 -15.67 20.68
CA VAL A 54 -0.06 -14.94 20.21
C VAL A 54 -1.27 -15.86 20.27
N ILE A 55 -2.16 -15.59 21.23
CA ILE A 55 -3.41 -16.34 21.42
C ILE A 55 -4.53 -15.60 20.67
N GLU A 56 -5.16 -16.26 19.70
CA GLU A 56 -6.36 -15.74 19.05
C GLU A 56 -7.54 -15.75 20.03
N LEU A 57 -8.15 -14.58 20.23
CA LEU A 57 -9.38 -14.46 21.02
C LEU A 57 -10.60 -14.62 20.10
N LYS A 58 -11.49 -15.54 20.47
CA LYS A 58 -12.79 -15.70 19.80
C LYS A 58 -13.82 -14.86 20.56
N ARG A 59 -14.67 -14.15 19.83
CA ARG A 59 -15.83 -13.49 20.40
C ARG A 59 -16.95 -14.51 20.58
N ASP A 60 -17.40 -14.69 21.80
CA ASP A 60 -18.53 -15.56 22.12
C ASP A 60 -19.86 -14.82 21.97
N ASP A 61 -20.96 -15.59 21.97
CA ASP A 61 -22.32 -15.08 21.76
C ASP A 61 -22.78 -14.12 22.87
N ASP A 62 -22.14 -14.17 24.03
CA ASP A 62 -22.32 -13.23 25.15
C ASP A 62 -21.54 -11.90 24.96
N GLY A 63 -20.82 -11.76 23.85
CA GLY A 63 -20.02 -10.60 23.52
C GLY A 63 -18.67 -10.52 24.22
N THR A 64 -18.31 -11.50 25.06
CA THR A 64 -17.02 -11.58 25.73
C THR A 64 -15.98 -12.24 24.81
N PHE A 65 -14.75 -11.75 24.83
CA PHE A 65 -13.64 -12.34 24.09
C PHE A 65 -12.90 -13.33 24.98
N ARG A 66 -12.84 -14.60 24.59
CA ARG A 66 -12.15 -15.67 25.32
C ARG A 66 -11.06 -16.32 24.46
N PRO A 67 -9.97 -16.84 25.06
CA PRO A 67 -9.00 -17.67 24.37
C PRO A 67 -9.70 -18.85 23.68
N ARG A 68 -9.32 -19.14 22.45
CA ARG A 68 -9.86 -20.31 21.75
C ARG A 68 -9.33 -21.58 22.39
N ASP A 69 -10.21 -22.52 22.74
CA ASP A 69 -9.82 -23.79 23.37
C ASP A 69 -8.93 -24.65 22.44
N LYS A 70 -7.94 -25.34 23.03
CA LYS A 70 -6.94 -26.16 22.30
C LYS A 70 -7.57 -27.25 21.43
N ASP A 71 -8.75 -27.73 21.78
CA ASP A 71 -9.45 -28.82 21.07
C ASP A 71 -10.01 -28.39 19.70
N ASP A 72 -10.16 -27.08 19.47
CA ASP A 72 -10.66 -26.51 18.21
C ASP A 72 -9.53 -26.24 17.19
N ALA A 73 -8.26 -26.33 17.61
CA ALA A 73 -7.09 -26.17 16.77
C ALA A 73 -6.73 -27.46 16.01
N ASP A 74 -7.08 -28.63 16.55
CA ASP A 74 -6.74 -29.96 16.01
C ASP A 74 -7.64 -30.41 14.84
N LYS A 75 -8.79 -29.77 14.64
CA LYS A 75 -9.73 -30.08 13.52
C LYS A 75 -9.34 -29.46 12.18
N ARG A 76 -8.14 -28.91 12.04
CA ARG A 76 -7.63 -28.28 10.79
C ARG A 76 -6.44 -29.02 10.18
N HIS A 77 -6.38 -30.34 10.34
CA HIS A 77 -5.45 -31.22 9.62
C HIS A 77 -6.19 -32.21 8.74
#